data_AF-A0A087Y5K9-F1
#
_entry.id   AF-A0A087Y5K9-F1
#
_cell.length_a   1.000
_cell.length_b   1.000
_cell.length_c   1.000
_cell.angle_alpha   90.00
_cell.angle_beta   90.00
_cell.angle_gamma   90.00
#
_symmetry.space_group_name_H-M   'P 1'
#
loop_
_entity.id
_entity.type
_entity.pdbx_description
1 polymer ?
#
loop_
_entity_poly.entity_id
_entity_poly.type
_entity_poly.pdbx_seq_one_letter_code
_entity_poly.pdbx_strand_id
1 'polypeptide(L)'
;IMLSTAVGLFILAIIIVPAVILTRPATKAPVPLFTTGGDMLDFLLQSGEISEHDGLLATWFHRANSKEQMNMALASDVMILEADVTLEGYGTPNQKPVPIMAHPPDVYSDNTLDQWLDAVLDSRKGIKLDFKALDSVGFSLDLLKQKNSSRGINRPVWLNADILRGPNVPSFVSPVNGTRFLQLIQKTFPDVTLSPGWMVLYIPHIPGIGTYSRDMVEQMYHLIKDVPQKVTFPVHALLVHRGWQHISWLLNQSPRFSLTLWQGSDHPTVSDLLFVRDNTQPAQVYYDIYEPTLTAFKEAARNRSGVRRFYPGGNLMDFLYPVHNWNSSFLTDVTQHSSLGVRWFSVTDEAFLLARLSAKSSSCNKKVIISFAKISFGHYFKKLMMTDAPWGVYLRVHGHQLLEASLKLLQATYSAEELYRPIWISMESSQSSYSTSHYIFEQDFVSTVEELFPYVTVVLAEQNWP
;
A
#
# COMPACT_ATOMS: atom_id res chain seq x y z
N ILE A 1 -15.42 62.87 -31.87
CA ILE A 1 -14.18 62.19 -31.39
C ILE A 1 -14.23 61.97 -29.87
N MET A 2 -14.45 63.00 -29.05
CA MET A 2 -14.52 62.86 -27.57
C MET A 2 -15.66 61.97 -27.04
N LEU A 3 -16.79 61.87 -27.74
CA LEU A 3 -17.92 61.03 -27.32
C LEU A 3 -17.65 59.54 -27.59
N SER A 4 -16.88 59.21 -28.64
CA SER A 4 -16.57 57.83 -29.04
C SER A 4 -15.51 57.19 -28.13
N THR A 5 -14.58 57.98 -27.59
CA THR A 5 -13.57 57.52 -26.64
C THR A 5 -14.16 57.23 -25.26
N ALA A 6 -15.14 58.03 -24.81
CA ALA A 6 -15.83 57.81 -23.54
C ALA A 6 -16.67 56.51 -23.54
N VAL A 7 -17.37 56.24 -24.65
CA VAL A 7 -18.15 55.00 -24.81
C VAL A 7 -17.23 53.77 -24.90
N GLY A 8 -16.08 53.89 -25.60
CA GLY A 8 -15.09 52.83 -25.67
C GLY A 8 -14.49 52.46 -24.31
N LEU A 9 -14.16 53.44 -23.48
CA LEU A 9 -13.65 53.21 -22.12
C LEU A 9 -14.71 52.60 -21.19
N PHE A 10 -15.98 52.99 -21.35
CA PHE A 10 -17.07 52.45 -20.54
C PHE A 10 -17.36 50.98 -20.89
N ILE A 11 -17.35 50.63 -22.19
CA ILE A 11 -17.50 49.24 -22.64
C ILE A 11 -16.30 48.39 -22.21
N LEU A 12 -15.07 48.92 -22.29
CA LEU A 12 -13.87 48.22 -21.84
C LEU A 12 -13.92 47.95 -20.32
N ALA A 13 -14.39 48.90 -19.52
CA ALA A 13 -14.59 48.71 -18.08
C ALA A 13 -15.70 47.69 -17.78
N ILE A 14 -16.81 47.68 -18.54
CA ILE A 14 -17.90 46.71 -18.40
C ILE A 14 -17.46 45.30 -18.79
N ILE A 15 -16.47 45.12 -19.65
CA ILE A 15 -15.98 43.79 -20.05
C ILE A 15 -14.83 43.31 -19.14
N ILE A 16 -13.91 44.21 -18.77
CA ILE A 16 -12.77 43.88 -17.93
C ILE A 16 -13.20 43.59 -16.48
N VAL A 17 -14.17 44.33 -15.92
CA VAL A 17 -14.58 44.13 -14.53
C VAL A 17 -15.22 42.75 -14.28
N PRO A 18 -16.16 42.25 -15.10
CA PRO A 18 -16.67 40.88 -14.98
C PRO A 18 -15.62 39.82 -15.32
N ALA A 19 -14.73 40.07 -16.29
CA ALA A 19 -13.66 39.12 -16.63
C ALA A 19 -12.66 38.97 -15.47
N VAL A 20 -12.29 40.07 -14.79
CA VAL A 20 -11.42 40.04 -13.61
C VAL A 20 -12.12 39.46 -12.37
N ILE A 21 -13.45 39.60 -12.27
CA ILE A 21 -14.25 38.96 -11.23
C ILE A 21 -14.41 37.45 -11.50
N LEU A 22 -14.50 37.02 -12.76
CA LEU A 22 -14.54 35.59 -13.16
C LEU A 22 -13.16 34.90 -13.09
N THR A 23 -12.05 35.64 -13.17
CA THR A 23 -10.69 35.09 -13.06
C THR A 23 -10.10 35.20 -11.66
N ARG A 24 -10.86 35.66 -10.66
CA ARG A 24 -10.44 35.46 -9.28
C ARG A 24 -10.47 33.95 -9.01
N PRO A 25 -9.35 33.31 -8.64
CA PRO A 25 -9.42 31.95 -8.12
C PRO A 25 -10.45 31.99 -7.00
N ALA A 26 -11.44 31.09 -7.06
CA ALA A 26 -12.42 30.96 -6.00
C ALA A 26 -11.65 31.00 -4.68
N THR A 27 -12.00 31.94 -3.80
CA THR A 27 -11.47 31.95 -2.44
C THR A 27 -11.88 30.63 -1.83
N LYS A 28 -11.00 29.63 -1.94
CA LYS A 28 -11.23 28.27 -1.46
C LYS A 28 -11.61 28.42 0.02
N ALA A 29 -12.75 27.84 0.39
CA ALA A 29 -13.36 27.96 1.72
C ALA A 29 -12.32 27.85 2.86
N PRO A 30 -12.57 28.46 4.03
CA PRO A 30 -11.69 28.31 5.19
C PRO A 30 -11.47 26.83 5.44
N VAL A 31 -10.20 26.40 5.45
CA VAL A 31 -9.84 25.00 5.69
C VAL A 31 -10.29 24.65 7.12
N PRO A 32 -11.06 23.56 7.34
CA PRO A 32 -11.40 23.11 8.67
C PRO A 32 -10.15 22.95 9.56
N LEU A 33 -10.32 23.14 10.87
CA LEU A 33 -9.27 22.84 11.83
C LEU A 33 -8.90 21.34 11.74
N PHE A 34 -7.62 21.05 11.52
CA PHE A 34 -7.08 19.72 11.23
C PHE A 34 -5.84 19.46 12.09
N THR A 35 -5.80 18.30 12.75
CA THR A 35 -4.72 17.96 13.68
C THR A 35 -3.50 17.38 12.96
N THR A 36 -2.32 17.44 13.59
CA THR A 36 -1.09 16.91 12.99
C THR A 36 -1.07 15.38 12.88
N GLY A 37 -1.80 14.68 13.74
CA GLY A 37 -2.02 13.23 13.66
C GLY A 37 -3.29 12.80 12.92
N GLY A 38 -4.01 13.74 12.30
CA GLY A 38 -5.19 13.43 11.50
C GLY A 38 -4.86 12.65 10.22
N ASP A 39 -5.87 12.03 9.60
CA ASP A 39 -5.67 11.22 8.40
C ASP A 39 -5.36 12.05 7.15
N MET A 40 -4.44 11.56 6.30
CA MET A 40 -4.03 12.31 5.11
C MET A 40 -5.15 12.42 4.08
N LEU A 41 -5.94 11.37 3.86
CA LEU A 41 -7.04 11.40 2.91
C LEU A 41 -8.20 12.24 3.44
N ASP A 42 -8.48 12.20 4.74
CA ASP A 42 -9.46 13.11 5.35
C ASP A 42 -9.08 14.58 5.11
N PHE A 43 -7.80 14.93 5.30
CA PHE A 43 -7.31 16.29 5.06
C PHE A 43 -7.48 16.71 3.60
N LEU A 44 -7.11 15.84 2.66
CA LEU A 44 -7.21 16.13 1.23
C LEU A 44 -8.66 16.24 0.77
N LEU A 45 -9.54 15.39 1.28
CA LEU A 45 -10.97 15.42 0.98
C LEU A 45 -11.62 16.69 1.53
N GLN A 46 -11.38 17.03 2.80
CA GLN A 46 -11.90 18.23 3.44
C GLN A 46 -11.35 19.53 2.80
N SER A 47 -10.14 19.46 2.24
CA SER A 47 -9.53 20.56 1.49
C SER A 47 -10.04 20.67 0.06
N GLY A 48 -10.84 19.70 -0.42
CA GLY A 48 -11.37 19.64 -1.77
C GLY A 48 -10.32 19.28 -2.83
N GLU A 49 -9.20 18.67 -2.45
CA GLU A 49 -8.12 18.27 -3.36
C GLU A 49 -8.41 16.89 -4.00
N ILE A 50 -9.16 16.01 -3.31
CA ILE A 50 -9.62 14.71 -3.82
C ILE A 50 -11.14 14.56 -3.65
N SER A 51 -11.77 13.69 -4.44
CA SER A 51 -13.22 13.46 -4.42
C SER A 51 -13.68 12.32 -3.52
N GLU A 52 -12.76 11.44 -3.13
CA GLU A 52 -13.04 10.23 -2.34
C GLU A 52 -11.78 9.77 -1.59
N HIS A 53 -11.95 8.89 -0.60
CA HIS A 53 -10.86 8.27 0.16
C HIS A 53 -10.11 7.20 -0.65
N ASP A 54 -9.34 7.64 -1.65
CA ASP A 54 -8.47 6.78 -2.45
C ASP A 54 -7.05 7.35 -2.51
N GLY A 55 -6.08 6.60 -1.98
CA GLY A 55 -4.68 7.04 -1.96
C GLY A 55 -4.00 7.07 -3.33
N LEU A 56 -4.63 6.56 -4.40
CA LEU A 56 -4.22 6.81 -5.78
C LEU A 56 -4.46 8.26 -6.23
N LEU A 57 -5.40 8.97 -5.60
CA LEU A 57 -5.67 10.37 -5.89
C LEU A 57 -4.67 11.32 -5.21
N ALA A 58 -4.10 10.91 -4.08
CA ALA A 58 -3.09 11.67 -3.35
C ALA A 58 -1.77 11.71 -4.14
N THR A 59 -1.38 12.90 -4.59
CA THR A 59 -0.15 13.11 -5.37
C THR A 59 1.00 13.65 -4.50
N TRP A 60 2.21 13.19 -4.82
CA TRP A 60 3.41 13.43 -4.03
C TRP A 60 4.44 14.22 -4.82
N PHE A 61 5.17 15.09 -4.15
CA PHE A 61 6.43 15.63 -4.63
C PHE A 61 7.55 15.06 -3.77
N HIS A 62 8.37 14.19 -4.37
CA HIS A 62 9.46 13.51 -3.71
C HIS A 62 10.71 14.38 -3.64
N ARG A 63 11.43 14.31 -2.51
CA ARG A 63 12.70 15.00 -2.27
C ARG A 63 12.65 16.50 -2.57
N ALA A 64 11.71 17.21 -1.95
CA ALA A 64 11.66 18.67 -1.97
C ALA A 64 12.79 19.30 -1.13
N ASN A 65 14.06 18.96 -1.45
CA ASN A 65 15.20 19.13 -0.57
C ASN A 65 15.89 20.50 -0.70
N SER A 66 15.78 21.16 -1.85
CA SER A 66 16.28 22.53 -2.04
C SER A 66 15.15 23.56 -2.02
N LYS A 67 15.48 24.86 -1.93
CA LYS A 67 14.49 25.93 -2.10
C LYS A 67 13.83 25.89 -3.47
N GLU A 68 14.61 25.56 -4.51
CA GLU A 68 14.10 25.42 -5.88
C GLU A 68 13.05 24.31 -5.96
N GLN A 69 13.39 23.11 -5.51
CA GLN A 69 12.48 21.95 -5.52
C GLN A 69 11.22 22.19 -4.68
N MET A 70 11.38 22.76 -3.48
CA MET A 70 10.27 23.16 -2.63
C MET A 70 9.35 24.15 -3.35
N ASN A 71 9.90 25.20 -3.97
CA ASN A 71 9.09 26.19 -4.69
C ASN A 71 8.38 25.59 -5.92
N MET A 72 9.03 24.65 -6.64
CA MET A 72 8.37 23.89 -7.71
C MET A 72 7.16 23.10 -7.20
N ALA A 73 7.32 22.43 -6.06
CA ALA A 73 6.25 21.66 -5.43
C ALA A 73 5.10 22.55 -4.92
N LEU A 74 5.43 23.71 -4.35
CA LEU A 74 4.44 24.69 -3.89
C LEU A 74 3.64 25.29 -5.05
N ALA A 75 4.27 25.47 -6.21
CA ALA A 75 3.65 26.03 -7.41
C ALA A 75 2.85 25.00 -8.24
N SER A 76 3.05 23.70 -8.04
CA SER A 76 2.36 22.64 -8.78
C SER A 76 1.05 22.19 -8.11
N ASP A 77 0.38 21.21 -8.71
CA ASP A 77 -0.86 20.58 -8.25
C ASP A 77 -0.62 19.36 -7.32
N VAL A 78 0.63 19.02 -7.02
CA VAL A 78 0.97 17.96 -6.05
C VAL A 78 0.35 18.26 -4.69
N MET A 79 -0.10 17.26 -3.94
CA MET A 79 -0.85 17.48 -2.71
C MET A 79 0.01 17.40 -1.45
N ILE A 80 1.07 16.61 -1.50
CA ILE A 80 1.93 16.28 -0.35
C ILE A 80 3.38 16.49 -0.75
N LEU A 81 4.14 17.17 0.11
CA LEU A 81 5.59 17.29 -0.05
C LEU A 81 6.28 16.30 0.88
N GLU A 82 7.17 15.51 0.30
CA GLU A 82 8.13 14.70 1.02
C GLU A 82 9.51 15.33 0.89
N ALA A 83 10.26 15.39 1.99
CA ALA A 83 11.61 15.91 2.00
C ALA A 83 12.48 15.18 3.04
N ASP A 84 13.74 14.98 2.67
CA ASP A 84 14.72 14.27 3.47
C ASP A 84 15.36 15.20 4.51
N VAL A 85 15.49 14.75 5.75
CA VAL A 85 16.01 15.55 6.86
C VAL A 85 17.29 14.95 7.44
N THR A 86 18.32 15.78 7.57
CA THR A 86 19.57 15.49 8.28
C THR A 86 20.09 16.75 8.98
N LEU A 87 21.29 16.71 9.57
CA LEU A 87 21.95 17.88 10.15
C LEU A 87 22.90 18.55 9.15
N GLU A 88 23.02 19.87 9.24
CA GLU A 88 24.03 20.62 8.50
C GLU A 88 25.43 20.09 8.86
N GLY A 89 26.19 19.68 7.84
CA GLY A 89 27.52 19.08 8.00
C GLY A 89 27.51 17.69 8.64
N TYR A 90 26.39 16.95 8.61
CA TYR A 90 26.27 15.62 9.24
C TYR A 90 27.46 14.70 8.93
N GLY A 91 28.02 14.07 9.97
CA GLY A 91 29.16 13.16 9.85
C GLY A 91 30.51 13.83 9.56
N THR A 92 30.58 15.17 9.55
CA THR A 92 31.82 15.94 9.35
C THR A 92 32.21 16.72 10.62
N PRO A 93 33.46 17.21 10.73
CA PRO A 93 33.86 18.11 11.83
C PRO A 93 33.03 19.41 11.93
N ASN A 94 32.33 19.80 10.87
CA ASN A 94 31.52 21.01 10.81
C ASN A 94 30.04 20.78 11.14
N GLN A 95 29.67 19.61 11.67
CA GLN A 95 28.29 19.28 12.01
C GLN A 95 27.69 20.32 12.97
N LYS A 96 26.51 20.86 12.63
CA LYS A 96 25.75 21.79 13.48
C LYS A 96 24.40 21.19 13.86
N PRO A 97 23.83 21.54 15.03
CA PRO A 97 22.49 21.12 15.44
C PRO A 97 21.37 21.86 14.67
N VAL A 98 21.51 21.97 13.35
CA VAL A 98 20.59 22.66 12.46
C VAL A 98 20.03 21.62 11.48
N PRO A 99 18.75 21.23 11.62
CA PRO A 99 18.12 20.35 10.64
C PRO A 99 18.00 21.03 9.28
N ILE A 100 18.42 20.33 8.24
CA ILE A 100 18.39 20.77 6.85
C ILE A 100 17.68 19.74 5.98
N MET A 101 17.19 20.22 4.84
CA MET A 101 16.56 19.39 3.83
C MET A 101 17.64 18.79 2.91
N ALA A 102 18.07 17.55 3.18
CA ALA A 102 19.12 16.90 2.39
C ALA A 102 19.07 15.37 2.50
N HIS A 103 19.38 14.71 1.38
CA HIS A 103 19.57 13.26 1.28
C HIS A 103 21.07 12.97 1.12
N PRO A 104 21.66 12.04 1.91
CA PRO A 104 23.04 11.60 1.69
C PRO A 104 23.30 11.19 0.22
N PRO A 105 24.46 11.54 -0.36
CA PRO A 105 25.67 12.05 0.29
C PRO A 105 25.65 13.55 0.60
N ASP A 106 24.59 14.29 0.25
CA ASP A 106 24.50 15.71 0.55
C ASP A 106 24.31 15.91 2.06
N VAL A 107 25.22 16.69 2.64
CA VAL A 107 25.21 17.07 4.06
C VAL A 107 25.08 18.59 4.25
N TYR A 108 24.84 19.31 3.16
CA TYR A 108 24.55 20.74 3.13
C TYR A 108 23.37 20.98 2.19
N SER A 109 22.56 21.99 2.48
CA SER A 109 21.42 22.40 1.66
C SER A 109 21.22 23.91 1.78
N ASP A 110 20.65 24.51 0.75
CA ASP A 110 20.23 25.92 0.78
C ASP A 110 18.93 26.14 1.56
N ASN A 111 18.32 25.06 2.07
CA ASN A 111 17.04 25.07 2.76
C ASN A 111 17.13 24.36 4.12
N THR A 112 16.93 25.11 5.21
CA THR A 112 16.79 24.53 6.55
C THR A 112 15.38 23.97 6.73
N LEU A 113 15.18 23.04 7.67
CA LEU A 113 13.84 22.57 8.01
C LEU A 113 12.94 23.72 8.49
N ASP A 114 13.50 24.69 9.21
CA ASP A 114 12.76 25.87 9.68
C ASP A 114 12.20 26.71 8.52
N GLN A 115 13.05 27.02 7.52
CA GLN A 115 12.67 27.76 6.32
C GLN A 115 11.68 26.98 5.46
N TRP A 116 11.90 25.66 5.33
CA TRP A 116 11.00 24.79 4.59
C TRP A 116 9.63 24.70 5.25
N LEU A 117 9.58 24.54 6.58
CA LEU A 117 8.32 24.51 7.33
C LEU A 117 7.57 25.83 7.18
N ASP A 118 8.24 26.98 7.25
CA ASP A 118 7.55 28.27 7.05
C ASP A 118 6.89 28.36 5.68
N ALA A 119 7.60 28.03 4.61
CA ALA A 119 7.07 28.07 3.26
C ALA A 119 5.93 27.06 3.04
N VAL A 120 6.09 25.82 3.54
CA VAL A 120 5.06 24.79 3.39
C VAL A 120 3.84 25.12 4.24
N LEU A 121 4.00 25.63 5.46
CA LEU A 121 2.90 26.04 6.34
C LEU A 121 2.08 27.22 5.78
N ASP A 122 2.65 28.03 4.90
CA ASP A 122 1.93 29.09 4.17
C ASP A 122 1.10 28.54 2.97
N SER A 123 1.24 27.26 2.65
CA SER A 123 0.43 26.54 1.66
C SER A 123 -0.64 25.63 2.29
N ARG A 124 -1.31 24.83 1.46
CA ARG A 124 -2.25 23.77 1.89
C ARG A 124 -1.70 22.35 1.73
N LYS A 125 -0.40 22.20 1.45
CA LYS A 125 0.20 20.90 1.15
C LYS A 125 0.39 20.08 2.43
N GLY A 126 0.21 18.76 2.34
CA GLY A 126 0.58 17.81 3.39
C GLY A 126 2.10 17.72 3.58
N ILE A 127 2.54 17.23 4.74
CA ILE A 127 3.96 17.16 5.12
C ILE A 127 4.37 15.71 5.39
N LYS A 128 5.44 15.24 4.73
CA LYS A 128 6.18 14.02 5.10
C LYS A 128 7.66 14.35 5.24
N LEU A 129 8.22 14.10 6.42
CA LEU A 129 9.65 14.33 6.70
C LEU A 129 10.38 12.98 6.80
N ASP A 130 11.36 12.75 5.94
CA ASP A 130 12.15 11.51 5.89
C ASP A 130 13.52 11.67 6.56
N PHE A 131 13.63 11.21 7.80
CA PHE A 131 14.84 11.33 8.60
C PHE A 131 15.92 10.33 8.16
N LYS A 132 17.05 10.86 7.70
CA LYS A 132 18.23 10.08 7.31
C LYS A 132 19.22 9.83 8.45
N ALA A 133 19.08 10.56 9.54
CA ALA A 133 19.93 10.43 10.72
C ALA A 133 19.15 10.69 12.01
N LEU A 134 19.35 9.82 13.02
CA LEU A 134 18.71 9.95 14.34
C LEU A 134 19.01 11.31 15.00
N ASP A 135 20.23 11.83 14.82
CA ASP A 135 20.70 13.07 15.43
C ASP A 135 19.86 14.30 15.03
N SER A 136 19.22 14.25 13.85
CA SER A 136 18.35 15.34 13.37
C SER A 136 16.93 15.29 13.95
N VAL A 137 16.50 14.15 14.49
CA VAL A 137 15.11 13.90 14.89
C VAL A 137 14.70 14.81 16.04
N GLY A 138 15.52 14.87 17.11
CA GLY A 138 15.20 15.69 18.29
C GLY A 138 15.01 17.18 17.95
N PHE A 139 15.99 17.76 17.26
CA PHE A 139 15.94 19.17 16.83
C PHE A 139 14.77 19.46 15.90
N SER A 140 14.42 18.52 15.02
CA SER A 140 13.29 18.66 14.10
C SER A 140 11.94 18.60 14.81
N LEU A 141 11.79 17.73 15.81
CA LEU A 141 10.59 17.64 16.63
C LEU A 141 10.41 18.90 17.50
N ASP A 142 11.49 19.47 18.00
CA ASP A 142 11.45 20.75 18.74
C ASP A 142 10.98 21.90 17.83
N LEU A 143 11.45 21.96 16.57
CA LEU A 143 10.96 22.92 15.57
C LEU A 143 9.47 22.72 15.26
N LEU A 144 9.02 21.47 15.01
CA LEU A 144 7.60 21.18 14.79
C LEU A 144 6.74 21.61 15.98
N LYS A 145 7.19 21.32 17.20
CA LYS A 145 6.52 21.73 18.44
C LYS A 145 6.44 23.25 18.57
N GLN A 146 7.52 23.95 18.26
CA GLN A 146 7.58 25.41 18.26
C GLN A 146 6.61 26.00 17.23
N LYS A 147 6.63 25.53 15.97
CA LYS A 147 5.73 25.99 14.91
C LYS A 147 4.26 25.71 15.24
N ASN A 148 3.96 24.54 15.80
CA ASN A 148 2.60 24.20 16.22
C ASN A 148 2.12 25.10 17.36
N SER A 149 3.00 25.44 18.30
CA SER A 149 2.65 26.31 19.43
C SER A 149 2.54 27.79 19.04
N SER A 150 3.34 28.26 18.07
CA SER A 150 3.38 29.67 17.68
C SER A 150 2.28 30.09 16.70
N ARG A 151 1.92 29.21 15.75
CA ARG A 151 0.91 29.52 14.71
C ARG A 151 -0.12 28.42 14.47
N GLY A 152 0.04 27.23 15.06
CA GLY A 152 -0.76 26.05 14.77
C GLY A 152 -0.36 25.39 13.45
N ILE A 153 -0.19 24.06 13.47
CA ILE A 153 -0.04 23.27 12.25
C ILE A 153 -1.39 22.65 11.91
N ASN A 154 -2.04 23.17 10.87
CA ASN A 154 -3.39 22.80 10.47
C ASN A 154 -3.43 21.74 9.34
N ARG A 155 -2.68 20.65 9.49
CA ARG A 155 -2.54 19.57 8.49
C ARG A 155 -1.83 18.35 9.07
N PRO A 156 -1.96 17.17 8.44
CA PRO A 156 -1.19 15.98 8.79
C PRO A 156 0.32 16.21 8.66
N VAL A 157 1.06 15.67 9.63
CA VAL A 157 2.51 15.57 9.60
C VAL A 157 2.89 14.10 9.69
N TRP A 158 3.62 13.62 8.69
CA TRP A 158 4.13 12.26 8.62
C TRP A 158 5.62 12.27 8.94
N LEU A 159 6.04 11.37 9.84
CA LEU A 159 7.45 11.21 10.22
C LEU A 159 7.95 9.85 9.71
N ASN A 160 8.82 9.90 8.72
CA ASN A 160 9.40 8.76 8.04
C ASN A 160 10.85 8.53 8.47
N ALA A 161 11.26 7.27 8.58
CA ALA A 161 12.66 6.90 8.70
C ALA A 161 12.81 5.42 8.34
N ASP A 162 13.93 5.06 7.74
CA ASP A 162 14.32 3.66 7.59
C ASP A 162 14.90 3.13 8.90
N ILE A 163 14.03 2.51 9.70
CA ILE A 163 14.33 2.09 11.08
C ILE A 163 14.74 0.62 11.23
N LEU A 164 14.57 -0.15 10.16
CA LEU A 164 14.96 -1.55 10.09
C LEU A 164 15.77 -1.82 8.84
N ARG A 165 16.60 -2.87 8.89
CA ARG A 165 17.26 -3.39 7.69
C ARG A 165 16.23 -4.17 6.87
N GLY A 166 16.14 -3.85 5.59
CA GLY A 166 15.25 -4.53 4.65
C GLY A 166 15.99 -5.39 3.64
N PRO A 167 15.30 -5.70 2.53
CA PRO A 167 15.81 -6.60 1.49
C PRO A 167 17.16 -6.15 0.93
N ASN A 168 18.05 -7.12 0.78
CA ASN A 168 19.35 -7.03 0.10
C ASN A 168 20.35 -6.02 0.71
N VAL A 169 20.03 -5.39 1.83
CA VAL A 169 20.94 -4.44 2.49
C VAL A 169 22.03 -5.21 3.23
N PRO A 170 23.33 -4.91 2.99
CA PRO A 170 24.42 -5.59 3.67
C PRO A 170 24.42 -5.41 5.19
N SER A 171 24.99 -6.38 5.91
CA SER A 171 24.93 -6.42 7.37
C SER A 171 25.73 -5.32 8.09
N PHE A 172 26.61 -4.62 7.37
CA PHE A 172 27.39 -3.50 7.88
C PHE A 172 26.69 -2.13 7.70
N VAL A 173 25.61 -2.08 6.92
CA VAL A 173 24.79 -0.85 6.78
C VAL A 173 23.74 -0.87 7.89
N SER A 174 23.74 0.19 8.70
CA SER A 174 22.86 0.31 9.86
C SER A 174 21.71 1.27 9.59
N PRO A 175 20.46 0.87 9.87
CA PRO A 175 19.30 1.77 9.80
C PRO A 175 19.34 2.81 10.93
N VAL A 176 18.44 3.78 10.85
CA VAL A 176 18.14 4.67 11.98
C VAL A 176 17.68 3.82 13.17
N ASN A 177 18.11 4.14 14.40
CA ASN A 177 17.70 3.37 15.57
C ASN A 177 16.19 3.54 15.83
N GLY A 178 15.39 2.53 15.46
CA GLY A 178 13.93 2.57 15.53
C GLY A 178 13.37 2.82 16.93
N THR A 179 13.89 2.13 17.95
CA THR A 179 13.45 2.33 19.33
C THR A 179 13.66 3.77 19.79
N ARG A 180 14.82 4.36 19.48
CA ARG A 180 15.10 5.77 19.83
C ARG A 180 14.27 6.75 19.01
N PHE A 181 14.09 6.49 17.71
CA PHE A 181 13.24 7.29 16.84
C PHE A 181 11.82 7.38 17.40
N LEU A 182 11.19 6.24 17.70
CA LEU A 182 9.86 6.19 18.28
C LEU A 182 9.80 6.87 19.66
N GLN A 183 10.77 6.63 20.54
CA GLN A 183 10.84 7.27 21.87
C GLN A 183 10.87 8.81 21.78
N LEU A 184 11.65 9.36 20.84
CA LEU A 184 11.73 10.81 20.64
C LEU A 184 10.39 11.38 20.18
N ILE A 185 9.71 10.72 19.23
CA ILE A 185 8.39 11.14 18.75
C ILE A 185 7.37 11.13 19.88
N GLN A 186 7.26 10.03 20.63
CA GLN A 186 6.31 9.93 21.75
C GLN A 186 6.54 11.01 22.81
N LYS A 187 7.81 11.35 23.06
CA LYS A 187 8.17 12.34 24.08
C LYS A 187 7.91 13.78 23.64
N THR A 188 8.18 14.12 22.39
CA THR A 188 8.30 15.52 21.96
C THR A 188 7.13 15.99 21.10
N PHE A 189 6.66 15.17 20.16
CA PHE A 189 5.61 15.55 19.20
C PHE A 189 4.78 14.32 18.75
N PRO A 190 3.95 13.74 19.64
CA PRO A 190 3.32 12.44 19.42
C PRO A 190 2.12 12.44 18.46
N ASP A 191 1.47 13.59 18.24
CA ASP A 191 0.29 13.70 17.38
C ASP A 191 0.71 13.78 15.90
N VAL A 192 1.08 12.64 15.31
CA VAL A 192 1.57 12.50 13.93
C VAL A 192 1.14 11.17 13.34
N THR A 193 1.32 10.99 12.03
CA THR A 193 1.34 9.65 11.41
C THR A 193 2.79 9.16 11.34
N LEU A 194 3.03 7.91 11.76
CA LEU A 194 4.33 7.28 11.63
C LEU A 194 4.47 6.63 10.26
N SER A 195 5.63 6.81 9.62
CA SER A 195 5.97 6.20 8.33
C SER A 195 7.27 5.37 8.41
N PRO A 196 7.33 4.34 9.28
CA PRO A 196 8.56 3.57 9.48
C PRO A 196 8.85 2.65 8.30
N GLY A 197 10.02 2.83 7.70
CA GLY A 197 10.49 2.06 6.54
C GLY A 197 11.56 1.04 6.89
N TRP A 198 11.91 0.27 5.87
CA TRP A 198 13.12 -0.54 5.86
C TRP A 198 14.11 0.09 4.90
N MET A 199 15.40 0.07 5.24
CA MET A 199 16.44 0.31 4.25
C MET A 199 16.32 -0.77 3.16
N VAL A 200 16.27 -0.35 1.90
CA VAL A 200 16.18 -1.27 0.75
C VAL A 200 17.36 -1.06 -0.17
N LEU A 201 17.99 -2.16 -0.59
CA LEU A 201 18.89 -2.15 -1.74
C LEU A 201 18.19 -2.88 -2.88
N TYR A 202 17.93 -2.15 -3.96
CA TYR A 202 17.46 -2.73 -5.22
C TYR A 202 18.58 -2.59 -6.25
N ILE A 203 18.95 -3.70 -6.88
CA ILE A 203 19.92 -3.72 -7.96
C ILE A 203 19.22 -4.35 -9.18
N PRO A 204 18.96 -3.57 -10.23
CA PRO A 204 18.33 -4.06 -11.45
C PRO A 204 19.08 -5.26 -12.03
N HIS A 205 18.34 -6.15 -12.68
CA HIS A 205 18.88 -7.27 -13.47
C HIS A 205 19.71 -8.32 -12.72
N ILE A 206 19.77 -8.30 -11.38
CA ILE A 206 20.31 -9.40 -10.59
C ILE A 206 19.23 -10.49 -10.40
N PRO A 207 19.40 -11.69 -10.97
CA PRO A 207 18.48 -12.81 -10.73
C PRO A 207 18.46 -13.17 -9.25
N GLY A 208 17.28 -13.48 -8.71
CA GLY A 208 17.14 -13.90 -7.31
C GLY A 208 17.32 -12.79 -6.29
N ILE A 209 17.26 -11.51 -6.67
CA ILE A 209 17.25 -10.41 -5.70
C ILE A 209 16.11 -10.61 -4.70
N GLY A 210 16.44 -10.61 -3.41
CA GLY A 210 15.52 -10.90 -2.32
C GLY A 210 14.43 -9.84 -2.18
N THR A 211 13.36 -10.21 -1.48
CA THR A 211 12.23 -9.34 -1.14
C THR A 211 12.01 -9.34 0.38
N TYR A 212 10.99 -8.63 0.85
CA TYR A 212 10.56 -8.60 2.24
C TYR A 212 10.27 -10.02 2.73
N SER A 213 11.01 -10.48 3.75
CA SER A 213 10.78 -11.77 4.39
C SER A 213 9.83 -11.64 5.57
N ARG A 214 9.31 -12.78 6.05
CA ARG A 214 8.53 -12.88 7.28
C ARG A 214 9.22 -12.20 8.46
N ASP A 215 10.49 -12.56 8.72
CA ASP A 215 11.26 -12.02 9.83
C ASP A 215 11.40 -10.50 9.78
N MET A 216 11.61 -9.92 8.59
CA MET A 216 11.72 -8.47 8.41
C MET A 216 10.41 -7.76 8.80
N VAL A 217 9.28 -8.39 8.44
CA VAL A 217 7.95 -7.84 8.66
C VAL A 217 7.48 -8.03 10.10
N GLU A 218 7.74 -9.18 10.71
CA GLU A 218 7.43 -9.42 12.13
C GLU A 218 8.26 -8.51 13.05
N GLN A 219 9.53 -8.26 12.72
CA GLN A 219 10.35 -7.27 13.43
C GLN A 219 9.74 -5.86 13.39
N MET A 220 9.26 -5.43 12.22
CA MET A 220 8.55 -4.16 12.10
C MET A 220 7.31 -4.14 12.99
N TYR A 221 6.46 -5.17 12.89
CA TYR A 221 5.26 -5.30 13.72
C TYR A 221 5.56 -5.19 15.21
N HIS A 222 6.58 -5.89 15.71
CA HIS A 222 6.96 -5.87 17.12
C HIS A 222 7.39 -4.49 17.62
N LEU A 223 7.99 -3.65 16.76
CA LEU A 223 8.36 -2.28 17.11
C LEU A 223 7.16 -1.33 17.17
N ILE A 224 6.15 -1.55 16.33
CA ILE A 224 5.08 -0.57 16.07
C ILE A 224 3.73 -0.95 16.68
N LYS A 225 3.52 -2.21 17.10
CA LYS A 225 2.19 -2.70 17.53
C LYS A 225 1.57 -1.87 18.67
N ASP A 226 2.39 -1.38 19.59
CA ASP A 226 1.95 -0.68 20.80
C ASP A 226 1.95 0.86 20.66
N VAL A 227 2.35 1.41 19.50
CA VAL A 227 2.31 2.86 19.28
C VAL A 227 0.85 3.30 19.01
N PRO A 228 0.38 4.43 19.55
CA PRO A 228 -1.00 4.88 19.38
C PRO A 228 -1.30 5.50 18.00
N GLN A 229 -0.27 5.97 17.27
CA GLN A 229 -0.40 6.69 16.01
C GLN A 229 -0.98 5.82 14.88
N LYS A 230 -1.51 6.46 13.83
CA LYS A 230 -1.61 5.79 12.52
C LYS A 230 -0.21 5.43 12.03
N VAL A 231 -0.10 4.32 11.30
CA VAL A 231 1.17 3.86 10.73
C VAL A 231 0.98 3.56 9.25
N THR A 232 1.86 4.10 8.42
CA THR A 232 1.97 3.76 7.00
C THR A 232 3.33 3.13 6.75
N PHE A 233 3.40 2.01 6.05
CA PHE A 233 4.67 1.32 5.78
C PHE A 233 5.18 1.67 4.38
N PRO A 234 6.29 2.40 4.24
CA PRO A 234 6.97 2.57 2.95
C PRO A 234 7.52 1.23 2.48
N VAL A 235 7.03 0.74 1.34
CA VAL A 235 7.57 -0.47 0.69
C VAL A 235 7.94 -0.19 -0.75
N HIS A 236 9.06 -0.75 -1.18
CA HIS A 236 9.60 -0.55 -2.51
C HIS A 236 8.70 -1.24 -3.54
N ALA A 237 8.19 -0.48 -4.51
CA ALA A 237 7.18 -0.94 -5.46
C ALA A 237 7.62 -2.16 -6.30
N LEU A 238 8.91 -2.27 -6.64
CA LEU A 238 9.47 -3.43 -7.37
C LEU A 238 9.68 -4.70 -6.52
N LEU A 239 9.56 -4.62 -5.20
CA LEU A 239 9.76 -5.77 -4.30
C LEU A 239 8.45 -6.26 -3.68
N VAL A 240 7.47 -5.37 -3.51
CA VAL A 240 6.23 -5.62 -2.77
C VAL A 240 5.47 -6.86 -3.25
N HIS A 241 5.42 -7.11 -4.56
CA HIS A 241 4.66 -8.22 -5.14
C HIS A 241 5.16 -9.58 -4.64
N ARG A 242 6.48 -9.79 -4.62
CA ARG A 242 7.08 -11.06 -4.19
C ARG A 242 7.04 -11.28 -2.68
N GLY A 243 7.01 -10.18 -1.90
CA GLY A 243 6.90 -10.22 -0.44
C GLY A 243 5.46 -10.09 0.08
N TRP A 244 4.47 -10.11 -0.83
CA TRP A 244 3.13 -9.62 -0.55
C TRP A 244 2.44 -10.37 0.60
N GLN A 245 2.62 -11.69 0.71
CA GLN A 245 2.03 -12.47 1.79
C GLN A 245 2.36 -11.91 3.19
N HIS A 246 3.60 -11.46 3.39
CA HIS A 246 4.05 -10.93 4.67
C HIS A 246 3.54 -9.50 4.87
N ILE A 247 3.61 -8.67 3.82
CA ILE A 247 3.07 -7.29 3.87
C ILE A 247 1.56 -7.29 4.14
N SER A 248 0.81 -8.17 3.48
CA SER A 248 -0.63 -8.32 3.70
C SER A 248 -0.94 -8.78 5.12
N TRP A 249 -0.15 -9.72 5.67
CA TRP A 249 -0.27 -10.10 7.08
C TRP A 249 -0.07 -8.90 8.02
N LEU A 250 0.94 -8.06 7.77
CA LEU A 250 1.20 -6.85 8.56
C LEU A 250 0.02 -5.88 8.53
N LEU A 251 -0.51 -5.58 7.34
CA LEU A 251 -1.66 -4.68 7.18
C LEU A 251 -2.91 -5.17 7.93
N ASN A 252 -3.08 -6.49 8.06
CA ASN A 252 -4.21 -7.08 8.78
C ASN A 252 -4.06 -7.07 10.31
N GLN A 253 -2.91 -6.66 10.85
CA GLN A 253 -2.71 -6.64 12.32
C GLN A 253 -3.43 -5.46 13.00
N SER A 254 -3.74 -4.37 12.28
CA SER A 254 -4.42 -3.21 12.86
C SER A 254 -5.10 -2.35 11.81
N PRO A 255 -6.31 -1.82 12.06
CA PRO A 255 -6.94 -0.84 11.16
C PRO A 255 -6.18 0.50 11.09
N ARG A 256 -5.20 0.73 11.98
CA ARG A 256 -4.30 1.89 11.92
C ARG A 256 -3.22 1.77 10.85
N PHE A 257 -3.07 0.59 10.25
CA PHE A 257 -1.97 0.27 9.35
C PHE A 257 -2.36 0.44 7.90
N SER A 258 -1.52 1.16 7.18
CA SER A 258 -1.61 1.46 5.77
C SER A 258 -0.25 1.25 5.08
N LEU A 259 -0.23 1.37 3.77
CA LEU A 259 0.94 1.16 2.93
C LEU A 259 1.28 2.42 2.16
N THR A 260 2.57 2.72 1.95
CA THR A 260 3.02 3.68 0.94
C THR A 260 3.93 2.96 -0.03
N LEU A 261 3.48 2.75 -1.26
CA LEU A 261 4.34 2.25 -2.32
C LEU A 261 5.24 3.39 -2.78
N TRP A 262 6.54 3.22 -2.70
CA TRP A 262 7.50 4.17 -3.24
C TRP A 262 8.31 3.55 -4.37
N GLN A 263 8.64 4.37 -5.37
CA GLN A 263 9.55 3.98 -6.44
C GLN A 263 10.94 4.57 -6.23
N GLY A 264 11.97 3.79 -6.56
CA GLY A 264 13.33 4.30 -6.73
C GLY A 264 13.52 4.91 -8.12
N SER A 265 14.74 4.78 -8.65
CA SER A 265 15.07 5.21 -10.01
C SER A 265 14.40 4.35 -11.09
N ASP A 266 14.11 3.09 -10.77
CA ASP A 266 13.49 2.15 -11.68
C ASP A 266 11.96 2.21 -11.58
N HIS A 267 11.31 2.22 -12.74
CA HIS A 267 9.86 2.28 -12.83
C HIS A 267 9.23 0.92 -12.48
N PRO A 268 8.27 0.86 -11.54
CA PRO A 268 7.48 -0.34 -11.33
C PRO A 268 6.55 -0.61 -12.52
N THR A 269 6.17 -1.87 -12.70
CA THR A 269 5.19 -2.20 -13.73
C THR A 269 3.79 -1.77 -13.27
N VAL A 270 2.93 -1.40 -14.22
CA VAL A 270 1.52 -1.12 -13.93
C VAL A 270 0.82 -2.36 -13.35
N SER A 271 1.26 -3.57 -13.75
CA SER A 271 0.72 -4.82 -13.19
C SER A 271 1.02 -4.97 -11.70
N ASP A 272 2.25 -4.69 -11.26
CA ASP A 272 2.62 -4.75 -9.83
C ASP A 272 1.81 -3.75 -8.98
N LEU A 273 1.59 -2.54 -9.50
CA LEU A 273 0.79 -1.52 -8.81
C LEU A 273 -0.68 -1.91 -8.73
N LEU A 274 -1.24 -2.46 -9.81
CA LEU A 274 -2.60 -2.99 -9.85
C LEU A 274 -2.75 -4.22 -8.96
N PHE A 275 -1.72 -5.05 -8.85
CA PHE A 275 -1.70 -6.18 -7.94
C PHE A 275 -1.88 -5.69 -6.50
N VAL A 276 -1.11 -4.68 -6.05
CA VAL A 276 -1.31 -4.14 -4.70
C VAL A 276 -2.71 -3.55 -4.55
N ARG A 277 -3.15 -2.72 -5.52
CA ARG A 277 -4.48 -2.08 -5.50
C ARG A 277 -5.61 -3.09 -5.37
N ASP A 278 -5.55 -4.19 -6.12
CA ASP A 278 -6.53 -5.28 -6.10
C ASP A 278 -6.60 -6.02 -4.76
N ASN A 279 -5.58 -5.84 -3.92
CA ASN A 279 -5.36 -6.58 -2.68
C ASN A 279 -5.36 -5.70 -1.44
N THR A 280 -5.70 -4.42 -1.58
CA THR A 280 -5.82 -3.45 -0.48
C THR A 280 -7.10 -2.66 -0.59
N GLN A 281 -7.57 -2.11 0.53
CA GLN A 281 -8.57 -1.05 0.45
C GLN A 281 -7.93 0.23 -0.14
N PRO A 282 -8.66 1.02 -0.93
CA PRO A 282 -8.15 2.24 -1.59
C PRO A 282 -7.62 3.28 -0.61
N ALA A 283 -8.29 3.40 0.55
CA ALA A 283 -7.86 4.28 1.64
C ALA A 283 -6.66 3.74 2.42
N GLN A 284 -6.26 2.48 2.22
CA GLN A 284 -5.19 1.80 2.95
C GLN A 284 -3.85 1.84 2.21
N VAL A 285 -3.77 2.38 1.00
CA VAL A 285 -2.53 2.43 0.20
C VAL A 285 -2.35 3.79 -0.47
N TYR A 286 -1.15 4.34 -0.34
CA TYR A 286 -0.68 5.54 -1.01
C TYR A 286 0.38 5.19 -2.06
N TYR A 287 0.52 6.02 -3.09
CA TYR A 287 1.40 5.77 -4.22
C TYR A 287 2.35 6.95 -4.46
N ASP A 288 3.57 6.85 -3.92
CA ASP A 288 4.69 7.75 -4.20
C ASP A 288 5.42 7.27 -5.48
N ILE A 289 4.71 7.42 -6.60
CA ILE A 289 5.04 6.92 -7.94
C ILE A 289 5.07 8.11 -8.90
N TYR A 290 6.07 8.16 -9.79
CA TYR A 290 6.31 9.31 -10.67
C TYR A 290 5.88 9.02 -12.12
N GLU A 291 5.79 10.08 -12.90
CA GLU A 291 5.48 9.99 -14.32
C GLU A 291 6.63 9.32 -15.11
N PRO A 292 6.33 8.61 -16.21
CA PRO A 292 5.00 8.40 -16.82
C PRO A 292 4.19 7.24 -16.21
N THR A 293 4.76 6.49 -15.26
CA THR A 293 4.13 5.29 -14.69
C THR A 293 2.85 5.63 -13.94
N LEU A 294 2.81 6.75 -13.21
CA LEU A 294 1.62 7.18 -12.47
C LEU A 294 0.42 7.40 -13.38
N THR A 295 0.58 8.09 -14.52
CA THR A 295 -0.50 8.29 -15.49
C THR A 295 -1.00 6.95 -16.04
N ALA A 296 -0.11 6.09 -16.51
CA ALA A 296 -0.47 4.78 -17.04
C ALA A 296 -1.21 3.91 -15.98
N PHE A 297 -0.78 3.97 -14.73
CA PHE A 297 -1.43 3.28 -13.63
C PHE A 297 -2.83 3.83 -13.34
N LYS A 298 -3.00 5.15 -13.29
CA LYS A 298 -4.31 5.80 -13.10
C LYS A 298 -5.29 5.44 -14.21
N GLU A 299 -4.85 5.45 -15.47
CA GLU A 299 -5.67 5.03 -16.61
C GLU A 299 -6.08 3.57 -16.49
N ALA A 300 -5.15 2.67 -16.18
CA ALA A 300 -5.43 1.25 -16.02
C ALA A 300 -6.37 0.98 -14.83
N ALA A 301 -6.23 1.71 -13.72
CA ALA A 301 -7.11 1.60 -12.56
C ALA A 301 -8.54 2.09 -12.87
N ARG A 302 -8.70 3.16 -13.66
CA ARG A 302 -10.02 3.69 -14.08
C ARG A 302 -10.74 2.78 -15.07
N ASN A 303 -10.01 2.16 -15.99
CA ASN A 303 -10.57 1.34 -17.07
C ASN A 303 -10.93 -0.09 -16.64
N ARG A 304 -10.74 -0.45 -15.36
CA ARG A 304 -11.00 -1.81 -14.87
C ARG A 304 -12.46 -2.02 -14.53
N SER A 305 -12.98 -3.19 -14.91
CA SER A 305 -14.36 -3.64 -14.69
C SER A 305 -14.70 -4.02 -13.25
N GLY A 306 -13.91 -3.60 -12.26
CA GLY A 306 -14.06 -3.98 -10.84
C GLY A 306 -13.67 -5.43 -10.50
N VAL A 307 -13.33 -6.25 -11.49
CA VAL A 307 -12.92 -7.65 -11.29
C VAL A 307 -11.49 -7.71 -10.75
N ARG A 308 -11.34 -8.16 -9.50
CA ARG A 308 -10.04 -8.48 -8.87
C ARG A 308 -9.30 -9.52 -9.71
N ARG A 309 -8.09 -9.17 -10.19
CA ARG A 309 -7.26 -10.04 -11.04
C ARG A 309 -6.19 -10.81 -10.28
N PHE A 310 -6.12 -10.64 -8.98
CA PHE A 310 -5.12 -11.31 -8.17
C PHE A 310 -5.73 -11.67 -6.82
N TYR A 311 -5.64 -12.94 -6.44
CA TYR A 311 -5.99 -13.39 -5.09
C TYR A 311 -4.72 -13.86 -4.39
N PRO A 312 -4.30 -13.22 -3.29
CA PRO A 312 -3.03 -13.47 -2.63
C PRO A 312 -3.15 -14.46 -1.46
N GLY A 313 -4.32 -15.06 -1.25
CA GLY A 313 -4.72 -15.62 0.05
C GLY A 313 -5.57 -14.63 0.85
N GLY A 314 -6.10 -15.06 1.99
CA GLY A 314 -6.89 -14.23 2.90
C GLY A 314 -8.30 -14.76 3.19
N ASN A 315 -9.18 -13.88 3.70
CA ASN A 315 -10.55 -14.25 3.99
C ASN A 315 -11.34 -14.43 2.69
N LEU A 316 -11.88 -15.62 2.50
CA LEU A 316 -12.72 -15.98 1.37
C LEU A 316 -13.87 -14.99 1.15
N MET A 317 -14.45 -14.50 2.23
CA MET A 317 -15.62 -13.64 2.16
C MET A 317 -15.29 -12.31 1.47
N ASP A 318 -14.06 -11.83 1.58
CA ASP A 318 -13.60 -10.61 0.89
C ASP A 318 -13.55 -10.81 -0.63
N PHE A 319 -13.26 -12.04 -1.08
CA PHE A 319 -13.27 -12.38 -2.50
C PHE A 319 -14.70 -12.61 -3.02
N LEU A 320 -15.54 -13.31 -2.27
CA LEU A 320 -16.89 -13.67 -2.70
C LEU A 320 -17.88 -12.51 -2.59
N TYR A 321 -17.58 -11.55 -1.72
CA TYR A 321 -18.36 -10.34 -1.50
C TYR A 321 -17.43 -9.14 -1.67
N PRO A 322 -16.93 -8.90 -2.90
CA PRO A 322 -16.09 -7.74 -3.13
C PRO A 322 -16.91 -6.50 -2.79
N VAL A 323 -16.42 -5.68 -1.86
CA VAL A 323 -17.08 -4.46 -1.40
C VAL A 323 -17.12 -3.50 -2.58
N HIS A 324 -18.23 -3.50 -3.31
CA HIS A 324 -18.43 -2.70 -4.53
C HIS A 324 -19.25 -1.43 -4.29
N ASN A 325 -19.32 -0.94 -3.05
CA ASN A 325 -19.80 0.40 -2.74
C ASN A 325 -18.96 0.98 -1.62
N TRP A 326 -18.03 1.86 -1.98
CA TRP A 326 -17.07 2.49 -1.10
C TRP A 326 -17.69 3.69 -0.36
N ASN A 327 -18.90 3.54 0.17
CA ASN A 327 -19.47 4.49 1.11
C ASN A 327 -19.26 4.00 2.54
N SER A 328 -18.72 4.89 3.36
CA SER A 328 -18.31 4.68 4.74
C SER A 328 -19.43 4.11 5.63
N SER A 329 -19.44 2.80 5.84
CA SER A 329 -20.10 2.22 7.02
C SER A 329 -19.50 0.86 7.36
N PHE A 330 -18.31 0.86 7.97
CA PHE A 330 -17.61 -0.34 8.45
C PHE A 330 -18.35 -1.08 9.59
N LEU A 331 -19.56 -0.64 9.96
CA LEU A 331 -20.29 -1.12 11.14
C LEU A 331 -21.68 -1.70 10.87
N THR A 332 -22.18 -1.69 9.63
CA THR A 332 -23.56 -2.15 9.33
C THR A 332 -23.68 -3.41 8.47
N ASP A 333 -22.60 -3.93 7.88
CA ASP A 333 -22.72 -4.98 6.85
C ASP A 333 -22.39 -6.42 7.30
N VAL A 334 -22.16 -6.66 8.60
CA VAL A 334 -21.85 -8.00 9.15
C VAL A 334 -22.94 -9.04 8.84
N THR A 335 -24.15 -8.61 8.49
CA THR A 335 -25.27 -9.50 8.16
C THR A 335 -25.33 -9.95 6.68
N GLN A 336 -24.60 -9.33 5.74
CA GLN A 336 -24.59 -9.75 4.33
C GLN A 336 -23.48 -10.76 3.98
N HIS A 337 -22.44 -10.90 4.79
CA HIS A 337 -21.31 -11.80 4.57
C HIS A 337 -21.51 -13.18 5.21
N SER A 338 -22.58 -13.90 4.85
CA SER A 338 -22.82 -15.24 5.39
C SER A 338 -22.10 -16.34 4.59
N SER A 339 -21.26 -17.13 5.26
CA SER A 339 -20.60 -18.31 4.68
C SER A 339 -21.60 -19.41 4.28
N LEU A 340 -22.81 -19.39 4.86
CA LEU A 340 -23.90 -20.32 4.53
C LEU A 340 -24.39 -20.18 3.08
N GLY A 341 -24.11 -19.05 2.43
CA GLY A 341 -24.42 -18.83 1.01
C GLY A 341 -23.44 -19.49 0.03
N VAL A 342 -22.32 -20.03 0.52
CA VAL A 342 -21.26 -20.63 -0.30
C VAL A 342 -21.56 -22.11 -0.56
N ARG A 343 -21.64 -22.50 -1.84
CA ARG A 343 -21.94 -23.88 -2.25
C ARG A 343 -20.67 -24.64 -2.62
N TRP A 344 -20.51 -25.85 -2.10
CA TRP A 344 -19.39 -26.73 -2.41
C TRP A 344 -19.83 -27.83 -3.37
N PHE A 345 -19.04 -28.09 -4.41
CA PHE A 345 -19.25 -29.22 -5.32
C PHE A 345 -17.96 -30.02 -5.48
N SER A 346 -18.03 -31.33 -5.27
CA SER A 346 -16.93 -32.24 -5.62
C SER A 346 -17.04 -32.61 -7.10
N VAL A 347 -15.93 -32.49 -7.82
CA VAL A 347 -15.85 -32.90 -9.23
C VAL A 347 -15.46 -34.36 -9.32
N THR A 348 -16.31 -35.16 -9.97
CA THR A 348 -16.11 -36.60 -10.17
C THR A 348 -15.60 -36.95 -11.57
N ASP A 349 -15.87 -36.10 -12.57
CA ASP A 349 -15.49 -36.29 -13.98
C ASP A 349 -15.63 -34.98 -14.80
N GLU A 350 -15.12 -34.99 -16.04
CA GLU A 350 -15.16 -33.84 -16.96
C GLU A 350 -16.58 -33.38 -17.29
N ALA A 351 -17.49 -34.31 -17.54
CA ALA A 351 -18.85 -34.00 -17.95
C ALA A 351 -19.60 -33.26 -16.83
N PHE A 352 -19.40 -33.69 -15.58
CA PHE A 352 -19.95 -33.02 -14.41
C PHE A 352 -19.37 -31.62 -14.24
N LEU A 353 -18.05 -31.45 -14.44
CA LEU A 353 -17.45 -30.13 -14.40
C LEU A 353 -18.06 -29.21 -15.46
N LEU A 354 -18.06 -29.63 -16.73
CA LEU A 354 -18.58 -28.84 -17.85
C LEU A 354 -20.06 -28.52 -17.70
N ALA A 355 -20.88 -29.45 -17.18
CA ALA A 355 -22.28 -29.20 -16.88
C ALA A 355 -22.47 -28.10 -15.82
N ARG A 356 -21.54 -28.00 -14.85
CA ARG A 356 -21.56 -26.93 -13.84
C ARG A 356 -21.06 -25.60 -14.39
N LEU A 357 -20.05 -25.61 -15.26
CA LEU A 357 -19.53 -24.38 -15.90
C LEU A 357 -20.51 -23.79 -16.91
N SER A 358 -21.26 -24.64 -17.62
CA SER A 358 -22.18 -24.26 -18.70
C SER A 358 -23.60 -23.90 -18.25
N ALA A 359 -23.97 -24.17 -16.99
CA ALA A 359 -25.26 -23.80 -16.42
C ALA A 359 -25.39 -22.27 -16.31
N LYS A 360 -25.68 -21.60 -17.44
CA LYS A 360 -25.96 -20.16 -17.50
C LYS A 360 -27.16 -19.79 -16.63
N SER A 361 -26.98 -18.67 -15.94
CA SER A 361 -27.84 -17.98 -14.99
C SER A 361 -29.34 -17.90 -15.32
N SER A 362 -30.18 -18.17 -14.31
CA SER A 362 -31.48 -17.50 -14.17
C SER A 362 -31.80 -17.06 -12.74
N SER A 363 -31.00 -17.46 -11.74
CA SER A 363 -30.94 -16.76 -10.45
C SER A 363 -29.64 -17.13 -9.72
N CYS A 364 -29.12 -16.16 -8.96
CA CYS A 364 -28.05 -16.28 -7.95
C CYS A 364 -26.62 -16.15 -8.53
N ASN A 365 -25.83 -15.15 -8.17
CA ASN A 365 -25.17 -15.00 -6.84
C ASN A 365 -24.58 -16.31 -6.28
N LYS A 366 -24.32 -17.33 -7.12
CA LYS A 366 -23.77 -18.61 -6.67
C LYS A 366 -22.27 -18.48 -6.52
N LYS A 367 -21.87 -18.24 -5.28
CA LYS A 367 -20.51 -18.34 -4.75
C LYS A 367 -20.17 -19.81 -4.60
N VAL A 368 -19.29 -20.32 -5.46
CA VAL A 368 -19.09 -21.77 -5.61
C VAL A 368 -17.64 -22.15 -5.31
N ILE A 369 -17.44 -23.21 -4.55
CA ILE A 369 -16.13 -23.85 -4.39
C ILE A 369 -16.15 -25.22 -5.07
N ILE A 370 -15.20 -25.42 -5.98
CA ILE A 370 -15.03 -26.65 -6.75
C ILE A 370 -13.91 -27.47 -6.10
N SER A 371 -14.26 -28.65 -5.58
CA SER A 371 -13.32 -29.56 -4.94
C SER A 371 -12.79 -30.63 -5.90
N PHE A 372 -11.47 -30.72 -6.03
CA PHE A 372 -10.77 -31.77 -6.79
C PHE A 372 -10.16 -32.75 -5.80
N ALA A 373 -10.60 -34.02 -5.84
CA ALA A 373 -10.09 -35.06 -4.93
C ALA A 373 -9.40 -36.23 -5.64
N LYS A 374 -9.62 -36.46 -6.95
CA LYS A 374 -9.13 -37.70 -7.61
C LYS A 374 -8.68 -37.51 -9.06
N ILE A 375 -8.68 -36.27 -9.52
CA ILE A 375 -8.48 -35.93 -10.93
C ILE A 375 -7.33 -34.92 -11.00
N SER A 376 -6.49 -35.04 -12.02
CA SER A 376 -5.44 -34.06 -12.28
C SER A 376 -6.05 -32.68 -12.50
N PHE A 377 -5.81 -31.79 -11.53
CA PHE A 377 -6.18 -30.38 -11.58
C PHE A 377 -5.74 -29.72 -12.89
N GLY A 378 -4.54 -30.07 -13.37
CA GLY A 378 -3.94 -29.45 -14.55
C GLY A 378 -4.72 -29.62 -15.85
N HIS A 379 -5.47 -30.71 -16.01
CA HIS A 379 -6.25 -30.94 -17.22
C HIS A 379 -7.44 -29.97 -17.36
N TYR A 380 -7.97 -29.47 -16.22
CA TYR A 380 -9.20 -28.68 -16.18
C TYR A 380 -8.98 -27.23 -15.79
N PHE A 381 -7.81 -26.91 -15.27
CA PHE A 381 -7.52 -25.62 -14.68
C PHE A 381 -7.75 -24.44 -15.64
N LYS A 382 -7.24 -24.51 -16.88
CA LYS A 382 -7.47 -23.45 -17.88
C LYS A 382 -8.95 -23.22 -18.16
N LYS A 383 -9.75 -24.29 -18.26
CA LYS A 383 -11.21 -24.18 -18.47
C LYS A 383 -11.91 -23.49 -17.29
N LEU A 384 -11.45 -23.73 -16.06
CA LEU A 384 -11.97 -23.07 -14.86
C LEU A 384 -11.65 -21.57 -14.84
N MET A 385 -10.41 -21.20 -15.19
CA MET A 385 -9.93 -19.82 -15.12
C MET A 385 -10.52 -18.93 -16.22
N MET A 386 -10.96 -19.50 -17.35
CA MET A 386 -11.62 -18.77 -18.45
C MET A 386 -13.09 -18.39 -18.18
N THR A 387 -13.64 -18.69 -17.00
CA THR A 387 -15.05 -18.43 -16.71
C THR A 387 -15.23 -17.16 -15.88
N ASP A 388 -16.25 -16.38 -16.23
CA ASP A 388 -16.55 -15.10 -15.57
C ASP A 388 -17.24 -15.26 -14.20
N ALA A 389 -17.59 -16.48 -13.80
CA ALA A 389 -18.30 -16.71 -12.54
C ALA A 389 -17.34 -16.71 -11.33
N PRO A 390 -17.76 -16.19 -10.16
CA PRO A 390 -16.93 -16.12 -8.97
C PRO A 390 -16.83 -17.50 -8.31
N TRP A 391 -15.80 -18.25 -8.69
CA TRP A 391 -15.50 -19.57 -8.14
C TRP A 391 -14.23 -19.55 -7.29
N GLY A 392 -14.19 -20.42 -6.30
CA GLY A 392 -12.98 -20.85 -5.64
C GLY A 392 -12.66 -22.32 -5.95
N VAL A 393 -11.42 -22.73 -5.73
CA VAL A 393 -10.97 -24.10 -5.98
C VAL A 393 -10.39 -24.70 -4.71
N TYR A 394 -10.89 -25.86 -4.30
CA TYR A 394 -10.29 -26.64 -3.22
C TYR A 394 -9.60 -27.88 -3.76
N LEU A 395 -8.28 -27.92 -3.64
CA LEU A 395 -7.42 -29.02 -4.06
C LEU A 395 -7.17 -29.96 -2.89
N ARG A 396 -7.72 -31.17 -2.96
CA ARG A 396 -7.35 -32.28 -2.08
C ARG A 396 -6.32 -33.13 -2.79
N VAL A 397 -5.08 -33.00 -2.36
CA VAL A 397 -3.92 -33.62 -3.00
C VAL A 397 -3.53 -34.90 -2.27
N HIS A 398 -3.19 -35.94 -3.01
CA HIS A 398 -2.73 -37.22 -2.47
C HIS A 398 -1.24 -37.40 -2.75
N GLY A 399 -0.42 -37.04 -1.76
CA GLY A 399 1.03 -37.22 -1.80
C GLY A 399 1.82 -36.03 -2.36
N HIS A 400 3.09 -35.98 -1.97
CA HIS A 400 3.99 -34.85 -2.17
C HIS A 400 4.28 -34.54 -3.65
N GLN A 401 4.39 -35.55 -4.51
CA GLN A 401 4.65 -35.34 -5.94
C GLN A 401 3.52 -34.58 -6.65
N LEU A 402 2.26 -34.88 -6.31
CA LEU A 402 1.11 -34.17 -6.85
C LEU A 402 0.97 -32.77 -6.26
N LEU A 403 1.43 -32.57 -5.03
CA LEU A 403 1.47 -31.26 -4.37
C LEU A 403 2.41 -30.33 -5.14
N GLU A 404 3.66 -30.75 -5.33
CA GLU A 404 4.63 -29.97 -6.09
C GLU A 404 4.15 -29.66 -7.51
N ALA A 405 3.61 -30.65 -8.22
CA ALA A 405 3.13 -30.46 -9.58
C ALA A 405 1.97 -29.45 -9.65
N SER A 406 1.07 -29.49 -8.65
CA SER A 406 -0.06 -28.56 -8.55
C SER A 406 0.43 -27.14 -8.23
N LEU A 407 1.33 -26.99 -7.26
CA LEU A 407 1.90 -25.68 -6.88
C LEU A 407 2.71 -25.06 -8.03
N LYS A 408 3.52 -25.85 -8.74
CA LYS A 408 4.26 -25.37 -9.94
C LYS A 408 3.32 -24.89 -11.05
N LEU A 409 2.19 -25.58 -11.25
CA LEU A 409 1.16 -25.14 -12.20
C LEU A 409 0.49 -23.84 -11.76
N LEU A 410 0.14 -23.71 -10.48
CA LEU A 410 -0.42 -22.49 -9.91
C LEU A 410 0.56 -21.32 -10.06
N GLN A 411 1.84 -21.52 -9.72
CA GLN A 411 2.90 -20.54 -9.88
C GLN A 411 3.05 -20.09 -11.34
N ALA A 412 3.10 -21.04 -12.29
CA ALA A 412 3.22 -20.70 -13.72
C ALA A 412 2.03 -19.86 -14.22
N THR A 413 0.82 -20.16 -13.71
CA THR A 413 -0.41 -19.47 -14.13
C THR A 413 -0.58 -18.12 -13.44
N TYR A 414 -0.14 -18.01 -12.19
CA TYR A 414 -0.02 -16.75 -11.48
C TYR A 414 0.98 -15.81 -12.16
N SER A 415 2.14 -16.34 -12.56
CA SER A 415 3.14 -15.60 -13.35
C SER A 415 2.63 -15.16 -14.73
N ALA A 416 1.61 -15.83 -15.27
CA ALA A 416 0.92 -15.44 -16.51
C ALA A 416 -0.25 -14.48 -16.28
N GLU A 417 -0.50 -14.04 -15.04
CA GLU A 417 -1.66 -13.20 -14.64
C GLU A 417 -3.03 -13.86 -14.93
N GLU A 418 -3.05 -15.19 -15.00
CA GLU A 418 -4.25 -15.98 -15.31
C GLU A 418 -4.89 -16.59 -14.05
N LEU A 419 -4.24 -16.48 -12.89
CA LEU A 419 -4.72 -17.03 -11.61
C LEU A 419 -5.22 -15.92 -10.66
N TYR A 420 -6.53 -15.78 -10.60
CA TYR A 420 -7.22 -14.71 -9.85
C TYR A 420 -8.38 -15.23 -9.00
N ARG A 421 -8.44 -16.55 -8.79
CA ARG A 421 -9.45 -17.24 -7.97
C ARG A 421 -8.81 -17.75 -6.69
N PRO A 422 -9.55 -17.78 -5.56
CA PRO A 422 -9.04 -18.34 -4.33
C PRO A 422 -8.83 -19.85 -4.45
N ILE A 423 -7.66 -20.29 -3.98
CA ILE A 423 -7.25 -21.69 -3.97
C ILE A 423 -7.06 -22.13 -2.52
N TRP A 424 -7.75 -23.20 -2.11
CA TRP A 424 -7.42 -23.97 -0.92
C TRP A 424 -6.68 -25.21 -1.31
N ILE A 425 -5.75 -25.62 -0.46
CA ILE A 425 -5.03 -26.87 -0.64
C ILE A 425 -4.97 -27.62 0.68
N SER A 426 -5.28 -28.91 0.62
CA SER A 426 -5.01 -29.85 1.72
C SER A 426 -4.29 -31.06 1.14
N MET A 427 -3.48 -31.70 1.96
CA MET A 427 -2.86 -32.97 1.63
C MET A 427 -3.45 -34.06 2.54
N GLU A 428 -3.97 -35.14 1.96
CA GLU A 428 -4.39 -36.29 2.76
C GLU A 428 -3.17 -37.12 3.17
N SER A 429 -3.07 -37.44 4.46
CA SER A 429 -2.06 -38.36 4.97
C SER A 429 -2.43 -39.80 4.59
N SER A 430 -1.51 -40.52 3.96
CA SER A 430 -1.62 -41.97 3.87
C SER A 430 -1.50 -42.51 5.30
N GLN A 431 -2.60 -43.00 5.86
CA GLN A 431 -2.72 -43.50 7.23
C GLN A 431 -1.47 -44.24 7.73
N SER A 432 -0.65 -43.59 8.57
CA SER A 432 0.28 -44.26 9.47
C SER A 432 0.32 -43.51 10.81
N SER A 433 -0.19 -44.16 11.84
CA SER A 433 -0.56 -43.65 13.15
C SER A 433 0.62 -43.41 14.12
N TYR A 434 1.59 -42.58 13.74
CA TYR A 434 2.65 -42.12 14.66
C TYR A 434 2.69 -40.60 14.71
N SER A 435 2.48 -40.01 15.90
CA SER A 435 2.38 -38.56 16.11
C SER A 435 3.61 -37.80 15.59
N THR A 436 4.82 -38.34 15.74
CA THR A 436 6.05 -37.73 15.23
C THR A 436 6.12 -37.72 13.70
N SER A 437 5.57 -38.74 13.02
CA SER A 437 5.53 -38.79 11.55
C SER A 437 4.51 -37.82 10.95
N HIS A 438 3.43 -37.55 11.68
CA HIS A 438 2.40 -36.60 11.27
C HIS A 438 2.91 -35.15 11.30
N TYR A 439 3.64 -34.78 12.36
CA TYR A 439 4.22 -33.44 12.48
C TYR A 439 5.24 -33.14 11.37
N ILE A 440 6.13 -34.10 11.07
CA ILE A 440 7.10 -33.96 9.97
C ILE A 440 6.39 -33.83 8.62
N PHE A 441 5.32 -34.58 8.41
CA PHE A 441 4.50 -34.52 7.19
C PHE A 441 3.76 -33.18 7.02
N GLU A 442 3.18 -32.65 8.09
CA GLU A 442 2.54 -31.32 8.08
C GLU A 442 3.55 -30.21 7.84
N GLN A 443 4.73 -30.30 8.46
CA GLN A 443 5.79 -29.30 8.28
C GLN A 443 6.36 -29.34 6.86
N ASP A 444 6.54 -30.52 6.28
CA ASP A 444 6.96 -30.70 4.88
C ASP A 444 5.92 -30.15 3.90
N PHE A 445 4.63 -30.43 4.14
CA PHE A 445 3.52 -29.87 3.37
C PHE A 445 3.52 -28.34 3.37
N VAL A 446 3.56 -27.72 4.56
CA VAL A 446 3.52 -26.26 4.70
C VAL A 446 4.78 -25.64 4.08
N SER A 447 5.96 -26.22 4.33
CA SER A 447 7.23 -25.71 3.78
C SER A 447 7.22 -25.75 2.25
N THR A 448 6.67 -26.80 1.65
CA THR A 448 6.55 -26.94 0.19
C THR A 448 5.60 -25.90 -0.40
N VAL A 449 4.48 -25.61 0.29
CA VAL A 449 3.54 -24.56 -0.11
C VAL A 449 4.21 -23.18 -0.03
N GLU A 450 4.89 -22.88 1.07
CA GLU A 450 5.60 -21.62 1.28
C GLU A 450 6.70 -21.41 0.22
N GLU A 451 7.42 -22.47 -0.16
CA GLU A 451 8.49 -22.42 -1.15
C GLU A 451 7.97 -22.27 -2.58
N LEU A 452 6.96 -23.05 -2.97
CA LEU A 452 6.57 -23.15 -4.39
C LEU A 452 5.45 -22.18 -4.79
N PHE A 453 4.45 -21.98 -3.94
CA PHE A 453 3.32 -21.08 -4.24
C PHE A 453 2.53 -20.71 -2.97
N PRO A 454 2.94 -19.65 -2.25
CA PRO A 454 2.36 -19.31 -0.95
C PRO A 454 0.98 -18.64 -1.02
N TYR A 455 0.48 -18.29 -2.20
CA TYR A 455 -0.77 -17.55 -2.38
C TYR A 455 -2.03 -18.44 -2.31
N VAL A 456 -2.00 -19.44 -1.43
CA VAL A 456 -3.08 -20.43 -1.22
C VAL A 456 -3.47 -20.45 0.25
N THR A 457 -4.71 -20.86 0.52
CA THR A 457 -5.13 -21.15 1.89
C THR A 457 -4.85 -22.62 2.19
N VAL A 458 -3.96 -22.87 3.15
CA VAL A 458 -3.69 -24.22 3.65
C VAL A 458 -4.86 -24.69 4.51
N VAL A 459 -5.41 -25.86 4.19
CA VAL A 459 -6.44 -26.55 4.96
C VAL A 459 -5.79 -27.79 5.58
N LEU A 460 -5.53 -27.74 6.88
CA LEU A 460 -5.02 -28.89 7.62
C LEU A 460 -6.17 -29.87 7.87
N ALA A 461 -5.90 -31.17 7.71
CA ALA A 461 -6.85 -32.20 8.09
C ALA A 461 -7.11 -32.11 9.61
N GLU A 462 -8.35 -32.27 10.05
CA GLU A 462 -8.78 -32.13 11.44
C GLU A 462 -7.79 -32.76 12.42
N GLN A 463 -7.09 -31.94 13.22
CA GLN A 463 -6.65 -32.40 14.51
C GLN A 463 -7.90 -32.50 15.40
N ASN A 464 -8.32 -33.74 15.64
CA ASN A 464 -8.87 -34.04 16.95
C ASN A 464 -7.81 -33.67 18.01
N TRP A 465 -8.27 -32.96 19.06
CA TRP A 465 -7.70 -32.73 20.41
C TRP A 465 -6.97 -31.40 20.68
N PRO A 466 -7.04 -30.87 21.93
CA PRO A 466 -8.20 -30.59 22.80
C PRO A 466 -8.70 -29.13 22.70
#